data_AF-A0A7S0E334-F1
#
_entry.id   AF-A0A7S0E334-F1
#
_cell.length_a   1.000
_cell.length_b   1.000
_cell.length_c   1.000
_cell.angle_alpha   90.00
_cell.angle_beta   90.00
_cell.angle_gamma   90.00
#
_symmetry.space_group_name_H-M   'P 1'
#
loop_
_entity.id
_entity.type
_entity.pdbx_description
1 polymer ?
#
loop_
_entity_poly.entity_id
_entity_poly.type
_entity_poly.pdbx_seq_one_letter_code
_entity_poly.pdbx_strand_id
1 'polypeptide(L)'
;AWEPEQPLPHAQTNTLDDELLEMDEVIAAIDGHEHHSIETVVCNTDRATGSRIAGVVAKKHGNRGWEGSLHVRFTGCAGQSFGAFCLGGLDLEVRGDANDYVGKSLHGGRIRILPGADAAGRFALDDGFAPSFTPSDCSIVGNTCLYGATGGKFFGYGRAGERFCVRNSNAQAVIEG
;
A
#
# COMPACT_ATOMS: atom_id res chain seq x y z
N ALA A 1 -19.80 21.15 17.83
CA ALA A 1 -21.28 21.09 17.77
C ALA A 1 -21.65 19.72 17.21
N TRP A 2 -22.76 19.12 17.64
CA TRP A 2 -23.24 17.89 17.02
C TRP A 2 -23.74 18.22 15.62
N GLU A 3 -23.11 17.64 14.60
CA GLU A 3 -23.59 17.76 13.22
C GLU A 3 -24.72 16.76 13.01
N PRO A 4 -25.87 17.19 12.47
CA PRO A 4 -26.98 16.29 12.20
C PRO A 4 -26.59 15.24 11.16
N GLU A 5 -27.14 14.04 11.32
CA GLU A 5 -26.94 12.91 10.42
C GLU A 5 -27.36 13.31 8.99
N GLN A 6 -26.40 13.33 8.07
CA GLN A 6 -26.66 13.67 6.66
C GLN A 6 -27.39 12.50 5.98
N PRO A 7 -28.39 12.76 5.12
CA PRO A 7 -29.18 11.70 4.47
C PRO A 7 -28.37 10.85 3.48
N LEU A 8 -27.21 11.35 3.05
CA LEU A 8 -26.26 10.61 2.24
C LEU A 8 -25.00 10.33 3.06
N PRO A 9 -24.43 9.11 2.97
CA PRO A 9 -23.14 8.83 3.58
C PRO A 9 -22.12 9.81 3.02
N HIS A 10 -21.22 10.30 3.88
CA HIS A 10 -20.14 11.18 3.43
C HIS A 10 -19.24 10.37 2.50
N ALA A 11 -19.30 10.67 1.20
CA ALA A 11 -18.42 10.05 0.23
C ALA A 11 -17.05 10.71 0.33
N GLN A 12 -16.00 9.91 0.44
CA GLN A 12 -14.67 10.40 0.12
C GLN A 12 -14.55 10.48 -1.39
N THR A 13 -14.25 11.68 -1.88
CA THR A 13 -14.06 12.01 -3.29
C THR A 13 -12.73 12.72 -3.46
N ASN A 14 -12.17 12.71 -4.67
CA ASN A 14 -10.88 13.33 -5.01
C ASN A 14 -9.74 12.73 -4.17
N THR A 15 -9.73 11.41 -4.08
CA THR A 15 -8.66 10.65 -3.45
C THR A 15 -7.59 10.28 -4.47
N LEU A 16 -6.37 10.00 -4.03
CA LEU A 16 -5.31 9.49 -4.90
C LEU A 16 -5.75 8.24 -5.68
N ASP A 17 -6.59 7.38 -5.10
CA ASP A 17 -7.13 6.22 -5.83
C ASP A 17 -8.10 6.60 -6.96
N ASP A 18 -8.84 7.71 -6.83
CA ASP A 18 -9.70 8.19 -7.92
C ASP A 18 -8.82 8.62 -9.11
N GLU A 19 -7.72 9.35 -8.84
CA GLU A 19 -6.75 9.75 -9.87
C GLU A 19 -6.07 8.54 -10.52
N LEU A 20 -5.65 7.55 -9.73
CA LEU A 20 -5.02 6.33 -10.24
C LEU A 20 -5.98 5.50 -11.10
N LEU A 21 -7.26 5.42 -10.73
CA LEU A 21 -8.26 4.67 -11.49
C LEU A 21 -8.62 5.33 -12.83
N GLU A 22 -8.27 6.59 -13.04
CA GLU A 22 -8.44 7.31 -14.31
C GLU A 22 -7.25 7.10 -15.27
N MET A 23 -6.14 6.50 -14.82
CA MET A 23 -4.98 6.22 -15.66
C MET A 23 -5.23 5.05 -16.62
N ASP A 24 -4.86 5.23 -17.89
CA ASP A 24 -5.05 4.22 -18.94
C ASP A 24 -4.33 2.90 -18.59
N GLU A 25 -3.15 2.97 -17.98
CA GLU A 25 -2.39 1.79 -17.54
C GLU A 25 -3.13 0.99 -16.45
N VAL A 26 -3.79 1.69 -15.53
CA VAL A 26 -4.56 1.06 -14.45
C VAL A 26 -5.82 0.43 -15.01
N ILE A 27 -6.52 1.15 -15.90
CA ILE A 27 -7.70 0.63 -16.60
C ILE A 27 -7.32 -0.61 -17.41
N ALA A 28 -6.23 -0.57 -18.19
CA ALA A 28 -5.75 -1.69 -18.98
C ALA A 28 -5.34 -2.90 -18.10
N ALA A 29 -4.68 -2.67 -16.97
CA ALA A 29 -4.33 -3.72 -16.03
C ALA A 29 -5.57 -4.41 -15.44
N ILE A 30 -6.55 -3.62 -14.99
CA ILE A 30 -7.79 -4.15 -14.40
C ILE A 30 -8.64 -4.83 -15.47
N ASP A 31 -8.87 -4.18 -16.61
CA ASP A 31 -9.87 -4.61 -17.59
C ASP A 31 -9.35 -5.64 -18.58
N GLY A 32 -8.10 -5.47 -19.02
CA GLY A 32 -7.44 -6.31 -20.01
C GLY A 32 -6.59 -7.42 -19.40
N HIS A 33 -6.51 -7.52 -18.08
CA HIS A 33 -5.56 -8.40 -17.38
C HIS A 33 -4.10 -8.13 -17.75
N GLU A 34 -3.78 -6.89 -18.12
CA GLU A 34 -2.43 -6.51 -18.52
C GLU A 34 -1.49 -6.33 -17.31
N HIS A 35 -0.20 -6.21 -17.60
CA HIS A 35 0.85 -6.00 -16.62
C HIS A 35 1.42 -4.59 -16.76
N HIS A 36 1.13 -3.73 -15.79
CA HIS A 36 1.56 -2.33 -15.81
C HIS A 36 2.37 -1.95 -14.58
N SER A 37 3.22 -0.94 -14.74
CA SER A 37 3.98 -0.32 -13.65
C SER A 37 3.86 1.19 -13.76
N ILE A 38 3.48 1.85 -12.67
CA ILE A 38 3.31 3.31 -12.62
C ILE A 38 4.04 3.87 -11.39
N GLU A 39 4.38 5.16 -11.46
CA GLU A 39 5.03 5.88 -10.37
C GLU A 39 4.23 7.14 -10.03
N THR A 40 4.09 7.42 -8.74
CA THR A 40 3.38 8.60 -8.25
C THR A 40 3.92 9.06 -6.89
N VAL A 41 3.40 10.17 -6.39
CA VAL A 41 3.70 10.68 -5.05
C VAL A 41 2.59 10.29 -4.07
N VAL A 42 2.95 10.14 -2.80
CA VAL A 42 1.98 9.92 -1.71
C VAL A 42 2.31 10.81 -0.52
N CYS A 43 1.29 11.34 0.12
CA CYS A 43 1.42 12.10 1.35
C CYS A 43 0.52 11.53 2.46
N ASN A 44 0.77 11.95 3.69
CA ASN A 44 0.14 11.32 4.86
C ASN A 44 -1.39 11.52 4.92
N THR A 45 -1.92 12.49 4.17
CA THR A 45 -3.37 12.71 4.01
C THR A 45 -4.01 11.75 3.02
N ASP A 46 -3.23 11.11 2.15
CA ASP A 46 -3.67 10.06 1.24
C ASP A 46 -3.87 8.77 2.03
N ARG A 47 -5.08 8.61 2.55
CA ARG A 47 -5.47 7.46 3.37
C ARG A 47 -6.07 6.37 2.51
N ALA A 48 -5.88 5.13 2.95
CA ALA A 48 -6.43 3.95 2.31
C ALA A 48 -6.02 3.78 0.82
N THR A 49 -4.92 4.40 0.39
CA THR A 49 -4.39 4.27 -0.97
C THR A 49 -4.24 2.80 -1.37
N GLY A 50 -4.68 2.46 -2.57
CA GLY A 50 -4.76 1.11 -3.14
C GLY A 50 -6.04 0.34 -2.77
N SER A 51 -6.82 0.78 -1.78
CA SER A 51 -8.00 0.03 -1.32
C SER A 51 -9.15 0.11 -2.31
N ARG A 52 -9.34 1.25 -2.98
CA ARG A 52 -10.41 1.43 -3.97
C ARG A 52 -10.05 0.70 -5.26
N ILE A 53 -8.77 0.69 -5.64
CA ILE A 53 -8.26 -0.15 -6.73
C ILE A 53 -8.56 -1.62 -6.44
N ALA A 54 -8.22 -2.12 -5.25
CA ALA A 54 -8.54 -3.49 -4.84
C ALA A 54 -10.06 -3.76 -4.86
N GLY A 55 -10.88 -2.79 -4.45
CA GLY A 55 -12.34 -2.89 -4.51
C GLY A 55 -12.90 -2.97 -5.94
N VAL A 56 -12.35 -2.20 -6.88
CA VAL A 56 -12.72 -2.26 -8.30
C VAL A 56 -12.34 -3.61 -8.89
N VAL A 57 -11.11 -4.08 -8.65
CA VAL A 57 -10.66 -5.42 -9.05
C VAL A 57 -11.57 -6.50 -8.47
N ALA A 58 -11.86 -6.46 -7.16
CA ALA A 58 -12.73 -7.43 -6.50
C ALA A 58 -14.15 -7.44 -7.10
N LYS A 59 -14.69 -6.26 -7.40
CA LYS A 59 -16.03 -6.12 -7.97
C LYS A 59 -16.11 -6.74 -9.37
N LYS A 60 -15.05 -6.60 -10.17
CA LYS A 60 -15.02 -7.09 -11.55
C LYS A 60 -14.66 -8.58 -11.64
N HIS A 61 -13.70 -9.02 -10.84
CA HIS A 61 -13.02 -10.31 -10.99
C HIS A 61 -13.11 -11.22 -9.76
N GLY A 62 -13.74 -10.76 -8.69
CA GLY A 62 -13.68 -11.42 -7.39
C GLY A 62 -12.28 -11.38 -6.78
N ASN A 63 -12.09 -12.11 -5.68
CA ASN A 63 -10.83 -12.07 -4.93
C ASN A 63 -9.65 -12.80 -5.63
N ARG A 64 -9.95 -13.64 -6.63
CA ARG A 64 -8.98 -14.58 -7.23
C ARG A 64 -9.06 -14.68 -8.75
N GLY A 65 -10.01 -14.02 -9.40
CA GLY A 65 -10.19 -14.12 -10.86
C GLY A 65 -9.40 -13.09 -11.66
N TRP A 66 -8.71 -12.15 -11.01
CA TRP A 66 -7.89 -11.19 -11.72
C TRP A 66 -6.51 -11.78 -12.05
N GLU A 67 -6.24 -11.94 -13.34
CA GLU A 67 -4.99 -12.47 -13.87
C GLU A 67 -3.92 -11.41 -14.21
N GLY A 68 -4.27 -10.12 -14.14
CA GLY A 68 -3.36 -9.02 -14.43
C GLY A 68 -2.40 -8.70 -13.29
N SER A 69 -1.55 -7.70 -13.49
CA SER A 69 -0.76 -7.15 -12.40
C SER A 69 -0.55 -5.64 -12.52
N LEU A 70 -0.58 -4.97 -11.38
CA LEU A 70 -0.31 -3.54 -11.31
C LEU A 70 0.71 -3.28 -10.22
N HIS A 71 1.87 -2.75 -10.61
CA HIS A 71 2.90 -2.30 -9.69
C HIS A 71 2.85 -0.77 -9.59
N VAL A 72 2.52 -0.26 -8.40
CA VAL A 72 2.50 1.18 -8.14
C VAL A 72 3.64 1.53 -7.19
N ARG A 73 4.57 2.38 -7.65
CA ARG A 73 5.65 2.92 -6.83
C ARG A 73 5.28 4.32 -6.36
N PHE A 74 5.16 4.47 -5.06
CA PHE A 74 4.87 5.72 -4.39
C PHE A 74 6.16 6.30 -3.80
N THR A 75 6.38 7.61 -3.97
CA THR A 75 7.43 8.33 -3.24
C THR A 75 6.79 9.27 -2.22
N GLY A 76 7.20 9.16 -0.96
CA GLY A 76 6.71 10.02 0.12
C GLY A 76 6.25 9.24 1.37
N CYS A 77 5.30 9.80 2.10
CA CYS A 77 4.81 9.24 3.37
C CYS A 77 3.37 8.77 3.21
N ALA A 78 3.12 7.46 3.25
CA ALA A 78 1.78 6.92 3.06
C ALA A 78 0.88 7.15 4.29
N GLY A 79 -0.36 7.58 4.04
CA GLY A 79 -1.36 7.75 5.08
C GLY A 79 -1.82 6.42 5.70
N GLN A 80 -2.71 6.53 6.69
CA GLN A 80 -3.25 5.37 7.39
C GLN A 80 -3.95 4.40 6.44
N SER A 81 -3.86 3.10 6.74
CA SER A 81 -4.49 2.01 5.99
C SER A 81 -3.98 1.83 4.55
N PHE A 82 -2.74 2.25 4.26
CA PHE A 82 -2.12 2.01 2.96
C PHE A 82 -2.19 0.52 2.56
N GLY A 83 -2.65 0.24 1.35
CA GLY A 83 -2.77 -1.11 0.81
C GLY A 83 -3.77 -2.01 1.53
N ALA A 84 -4.76 -1.45 2.23
CA ALA A 84 -5.79 -2.26 2.86
C ALA A 84 -6.56 -3.10 1.83
N PHE A 85 -6.91 -4.34 2.20
CA PHE A 85 -7.63 -5.30 1.36
C PHE A 85 -6.93 -5.70 0.05
N CYS A 86 -5.64 -5.40 -0.09
CA CYS A 86 -4.90 -5.59 -1.33
C CYS A 86 -4.96 -7.05 -1.84
N LEU A 87 -5.37 -7.21 -3.10
CA LEU A 87 -5.62 -8.46 -3.80
C LEU A 87 -4.37 -8.96 -4.55
N GLY A 88 -4.37 -10.24 -4.92
CA GLY A 88 -3.31 -10.79 -5.79
C GLY A 88 -3.22 -10.01 -7.11
N GLY A 89 -2.00 -9.87 -7.64
CA GLY A 89 -1.72 -9.03 -8.82
C GLY A 89 -1.37 -7.58 -8.47
N LEU A 90 -1.84 -7.05 -7.34
CA LEU A 90 -1.45 -5.71 -6.88
C LEU A 90 -0.11 -5.77 -6.14
N ASP A 91 0.78 -4.86 -6.51
CA ASP A 91 2.10 -4.71 -5.91
C ASP A 91 2.35 -3.24 -5.58
N LEU A 92 2.31 -2.90 -4.30
CA LEU A 92 2.37 -1.52 -3.82
C LEU A 92 3.72 -1.30 -3.13
N GLU A 93 4.53 -0.40 -3.66
CA GLU A 93 5.85 -0.05 -3.15
C GLU A 93 5.85 1.40 -2.66
N VAL A 94 6.23 1.65 -1.41
CA VAL A 94 6.47 3.01 -0.89
C VAL A 94 7.96 3.20 -0.69
N ARG A 95 8.50 4.25 -1.29
CA ARG A 95 9.85 4.79 -1.10
C ARG A 95 9.76 5.98 -0.16
N GLY A 96 9.91 5.71 1.13
CA GLY A 96 9.69 6.61 2.25
C GLY A 96 9.23 5.84 3.48
N ASP A 97 8.09 6.23 4.05
CA ASP A 97 7.52 5.63 5.26
C ASP A 97 5.99 5.55 5.18
N ALA A 98 5.36 4.87 6.14
CA ALA A 98 3.91 4.73 6.18
C ALA A 98 3.35 4.77 7.61
N ASN A 99 2.14 5.30 7.76
CA ASN A 99 1.45 5.37 9.05
C ASN A 99 0.81 4.02 9.45
N ASP A 100 -0.08 4.03 10.44
CA ASP A 100 -0.72 2.83 10.98
C ASP A 100 -1.53 2.04 9.92
N TYR A 101 -1.76 0.75 10.22
CA TYR A 101 -2.66 -0.16 9.50
C TYR A 101 -2.23 -0.52 8.07
N VAL A 102 -0.93 -0.44 7.77
CA VAL A 102 -0.42 -0.90 6.47
C VAL A 102 -0.83 -2.35 6.21
N GLY A 103 -1.41 -2.62 5.05
CA GLY A 103 -1.86 -3.95 4.67
C GLY A 103 -2.97 -4.51 5.58
N LYS A 104 -3.78 -3.67 6.22
CA LYS A 104 -4.98 -4.12 6.95
C LYS A 104 -5.82 -5.03 6.06
N SER A 105 -6.13 -6.23 6.56
CA SER A 105 -6.90 -7.25 5.83
C SER A 105 -6.30 -7.61 4.46
N LEU A 106 -4.98 -7.56 4.30
CA LEU A 106 -4.28 -8.01 3.08
C LEU A 106 -4.76 -9.42 2.69
N HIS A 107 -5.12 -9.62 1.42
CA HIS A 107 -5.68 -10.89 0.95
C HIS A 107 -4.73 -11.68 0.06
N GLY A 108 -3.93 -11.01 -0.77
CA GLY A 108 -3.06 -11.71 -1.72
C GLY A 108 -1.90 -10.90 -2.27
N GLY A 109 -2.04 -9.58 -2.44
CA GLY A 109 -1.02 -8.77 -3.11
C GLY A 109 0.32 -8.67 -2.37
N ARG A 110 1.18 -7.79 -2.88
CA ARG A 110 2.47 -7.48 -2.29
C ARG A 110 2.50 -6.02 -1.83
N ILE A 111 3.02 -5.80 -0.63
CA ILE A 111 3.31 -4.46 -0.09
C ILE A 111 4.79 -4.40 0.29
N ARG A 112 5.49 -3.36 -0.16
CA ARG A 112 6.90 -3.10 0.12
C ARG A 112 7.05 -1.68 0.64
N ILE A 113 7.61 -1.52 1.84
CA ILE A 113 7.93 -0.21 2.41
C ILE A 113 9.44 -0.14 2.55
N LEU A 114 10.05 0.79 1.82
CA LEU A 114 11.48 0.96 1.66
C LEU A 114 11.85 2.39 2.07
N PRO A 115 13.03 2.63 2.67
CA PRO A 115 13.52 3.97 2.93
C PRO A 115 13.42 4.89 1.70
N GLY A 116 13.26 6.19 1.99
CA GLY A 116 13.40 7.23 0.97
C GLY A 116 14.80 7.28 0.35
N ALA A 117 14.99 8.16 -0.62
CA ALA A 117 16.24 8.27 -1.33
C ALA A 117 17.41 8.67 -0.40
N ASP A 118 18.60 8.13 -0.65
CA ASP A 118 19.83 8.53 0.03
C ASP A 118 20.32 9.92 -0.43
N ALA A 119 21.45 10.38 0.11
CA ALA A 119 22.01 11.71 -0.20
C ALA A 119 22.36 11.90 -1.69
N ALA A 120 22.49 10.82 -2.46
CA ALA A 120 22.75 10.86 -3.90
C ALA A 120 21.49 10.60 -4.74
N GLY A 121 20.30 10.53 -4.13
CA GLY A 121 19.05 10.30 -4.82
C GLY A 121 18.77 8.84 -5.18
N ARG A 122 19.54 7.87 -4.64
CA ARG A 122 19.31 6.43 -4.88
C ARG A 122 18.28 5.87 -3.90
N PHE A 123 17.49 4.90 -4.35
CA PHE A 123 16.54 4.16 -3.52
C PHE A 123 17.05 2.78 -3.12
N ALA A 124 16.37 2.13 -2.18
CA ALA A 124 16.81 0.88 -1.56
C ALA A 124 17.10 -0.29 -2.51
N LEU A 125 16.52 -0.28 -3.72
CA LEU A 125 16.72 -1.32 -4.73
C LEU A 125 17.75 -0.94 -5.80
N ASP A 126 18.32 0.26 -5.72
CA ASP A 126 19.34 0.76 -6.65
C ASP A 126 20.74 0.32 -6.20
N ASP A 127 21.63 0.08 -7.18
CA ASP A 127 23.00 -0.30 -6.91
C ASP A 127 23.75 0.80 -6.13
N GLY A 128 24.38 0.41 -5.02
CA GLY A 128 25.14 1.33 -4.19
C GLY A 128 24.29 2.23 -3.27
N PHE A 129 23.02 1.91 -3.06
CA PHE A 129 22.19 2.55 -2.04
C PHE A 129 22.86 2.49 -0.66
N ALA A 130 23.03 3.67 -0.05
CA ALA A 130 23.67 3.81 1.25
C ALA A 130 22.94 4.88 2.07
N PRO A 131 21.90 4.53 2.83
CA PRO A 131 21.17 5.49 3.66
C PRO A 131 22.10 6.04 4.74
N SER A 132 21.88 7.29 5.15
CA SER A 132 22.67 7.95 6.20
C SER A 132 22.36 7.44 7.62
N PHE A 133 21.47 6.46 7.73
CA PHE A 133 21.00 5.84 8.97
C PHE A 133 20.91 4.32 8.78
N THR A 134 20.89 3.58 9.88
CA THR A 134 20.65 2.12 9.86
C THR A 134 19.15 1.86 9.83
N PRO A 135 18.57 1.30 8.75
CA PRO A 135 17.12 1.12 8.66
C PRO A 135 16.52 0.28 9.79
N SER A 136 17.22 -0.76 10.25
CA SER A 136 16.79 -1.65 11.34
C SER A 136 16.64 -0.97 12.71
N ASP A 137 17.21 0.23 12.87
CA ASP A 137 17.12 1.03 14.09
C ASP A 137 16.01 2.09 14.01
N CYS A 138 15.35 2.24 12.85
CA CYS A 138 14.38 3.29 12.58
C CYS A 138 12.98 2.72 12.28
N SER A 139 11.94 3.38 12.77
CA SER A 139 10.56 3.05 12.41
C SER A 139 10.28 3.41 10.96
N ILE A 140 9.67 2.48 10.22
CA ILE A 140 9.27 2.69 8.81
C ILE A 140 7.76 2.52 8.61
N VAL A 141 7.09 1.76 9.48
CA VAL A 141 5.63 1.62 9.50
C VAL A 141 5.06 1.81 10.90
N GLY A 142 3.82 2.29 10.96
CA GLY A 142 3.09 2.47 12.21
C GLY A 142 2.57 1.17 12.84
N ASN A 143 1.54 1.32 13.67
CA ASN A 143 0.94 0.26 14.47
C ASN A 143 -0.04 -0.61 13.67
N THR A 144 -0.31 -1.80 14.18
CA THR A 144 -1.43 -2.67 13.76
C THR A 144 -1.39 -2.99 12.25
N CYS A 145 -0.19 -3.04 11.67
CA CYS A 145 0.01 -3.49 10.30
C CYS A 145 -0.41 -4.96 10.16
N LEU A 146 -0.96 -5.30 8.99
CA LEU A 146 -1.45 -6.64 8.64
C LEU A 146 -2.58 -7.16 9.54
N TYR A 147 -3.34 -6.24 10.14
CA TYR A 147 -4.48 -6.61 10.97
C TYR A 147 -5.48 -7.47 10.20
N GLY A 148 -5.67 -8.71 10.62
CA GLY A 148 -6.66 -9.61 10.03
C GLY A 148 -6.32 -10.06 8.60
N ALA A 149 -5.05 -9.96 8.19
CA ALA A 149 -4.63 -10.38 6.85
C ALA A 149 -4.91 -11.88 6.61
N THR A 150 -5.38 -12.22 5.41
CA THR A 150 -5.80 -13.57 5.00
C THR A 150 -4.95 -14.14 3.85
N GLY A 151 -3.91 -13.41 3.45
CA GLY A 151 -2.91 -13.84 2.49
C GLY A 151 -2.03 -12.67 2.06
N GLY A 152 -1.18 -12.91 1.06
CA GLY A 152 -0.27 -11.91 0.51
C GLY A 152 1.05 -11.76 1.25
N LYS A 153 1.87 -10.82 0.76
CA LYS A 153 3.25 -10.62 1.19
C LYS A 153 3.51 -9.18 1.59
N PHE A 154 4.21 -9.00 2.69
CA PHE A 154 4.65 -7.70 3.19
C PHE A 154 6.16 -7.72 3.42
N PHE A 155 6.83 -6.64 3.00
CA PHE A 155 8.25 -6.43 3.26
C PHE A 155 8.45 -5.01 3.75
N GLY A 156 9.02 -4.84 4.94
CA GLY A 156 9.40 -3.54 5.50
C GLY A 156 10.90 -3.49 5.74
N TYR A 157 11.58 -2.53 5.13
CA TYR A 157 13.01 -2.29 5.34
C TYR A 157 13.22 -1.26 6.46
N GLY A 158 12.88 -1.68 7.68
CA GLY A 158 12.92 -0.91 8.93
C GLY A 158 12.02 -1.54 9.99
N ARG A 159 11.72 -0.81 11.08
CA ARG A 159 10.94 -1.32 12.23
C ARG A 159 9.44 -1.03 12.12
N ALA A 160 8.62 -1.91 12.70
CA ALA A 160 7.20 -1.70 12.88
C ALA A 160 6.87 -1.03 14.23
N GLY A 161 5.67 -0.43 14.30
CA GLY A 161 5.05 -0.08 15.57
C GLY A 161 4.45 -1.27 16.32
N GLU A 162 3.59 -0.97 17.29
CA GLU A 162 2.92 -1.97 18.12
C GLU A 162 1.95 -2.86 17.33
N ARG A 163 1.68 -4.07 17.84
CA ARG A 163 0.64 -4.99 17.34
C ARG A 163 0.81 -5.38 15.87
N PHE A 164 2.05 -5.43 15.37
CA PHE A 164 2.36 -5.96 14.04
C PHE A 164 1.81 -7.39 13.88
N CYS A 165 1.19 -7.70 12.74
CA CYS A 165 0.57 -9.00 12.44
C CYS A 165 -0.55 -9.43 13.41
N VAL A 166 -1.20 -8.51 14.12
CA VAL A 166 -2.32 -8.88 15.00
C VAL A 166 -3.44 -9.56 14.19
N ARG A 167 -3.84 -10.75 14.62
CA ARG A 167 -4.85 -11.59 13.94
C ARG A 167 -4.51 -11.93 12.48
N ASN A 168 -3.22 -11.93 12.11
CA ASN A 168 -2.78 -12.46 10.83
C ASN A 168 -3.18 -13.94 10.70
N SER A 169 -3.87 -14.27 9.61
CA SER A 169 -4.42 -15.58 9.34
C SER A 169 -3.79 -16.28 8.12
N ASN A 170 -2.94 -15.59 7.34
CA ASN A 170 -2.15 -16.23 6.26
C ASN A 170 -1.12 -15.33 5.54
N ALA A 171 -0.97 -14.06 5.90
CA ALA A 171 0.01 -13.19 5.25
C ALA A 171 1.43 -13.54 5.67
N GLN A 172 2.37 -13.44 4.73
CA GLN A 172 3.80 -13.59 4.99
C GLN A 172 4.43 -12.22 5.11
N ALA A 173 5.23 -12.01 6.15
CA ALA A 173 5.84 -10.72 6.43
C ALA A 173 7.32 -10.86 6.78
N VAL A 174 8.14 -9.93 6.27
CA VAL A 174 9.52 -9.70 6.71
C VAL A 174 9.65 -8.25 7.13
N ILE A 175 10.18 -8.01 8.32
CA ILE A 175 10.43 -6.67 8.87
C ILE A 175 11.61 -6.74 9.85
N GLU A 176 12.26 -5.61 10.14
CA GLU A 176 13.54 -5.58 10.87
C GLU A 176 13.40 -5.26 12.38
N GLY A 177 12.18 -5.13 12.90
CA GLY A 177 11.94 -4.93 14.34
C GLY A 177 10.52 -4.55 14.70
#